data_AF-A0A645FKR3-F1
#
_entry.id   AF-A0A645FKR3-F1
#
_cell.length_a   1.000
_cell.length_b   1.000
_cell.length_c   1.000
_cell.angle_alpha   90.00
_cell.angle_beta   90.00
_cell.angle_gamma   90.00
#
_symmetry.space_group_name_H-M   'P 1'
#
loop_
_entity.id
_entity.type
_entity.pdbx_description
1 polymer ?
#
loop_
_entity_poly.entity_id
_entity_poly.type
_entity_poly.pdbx_seq_one_letter_code
_entity_poly.pdbx_strand_id
1 'polypeptide(L)'
;MGYSLNVGLAMNTVVGMNQSAKIGKNKSTTVGTQYSLKVGGSGSSGGATPQVMSFTGAPVGGASEGGSGSSITMDADSITLTVGQSTITLKSDGTITADGNTIKLTAADEVVTNAGNIHEN
;
A
#
# COMPACT_ATOMS: atom_id res chain seq x y z
N MET A 1 2.54 25.23 26.57
CA MET A 1 1.44 25.88 25.85
C MET A 1 1.08 25.02 24.65
N GLY A 2 -0.10 24.40 24.64
CA GLY A 2 -0.59 23.62 23.51
C GLY A 2 -1.60 24.45 22.71
N TYR A 3 -1.56 24.37 21.38
CA TYR A 3 -2.56 24.93 20.49
C TYR A 3 -3.51 23.81 20.04
N SER A 4 -4.81 24.06 20.02
CA SER A 4 -5.84 23.11 19.57
C SER A 4 -6.70 23.75 18.48
N LEU A 5 -6.87 23.05 17.37
CA LEU A 5 -7.72 23.43 16.24
C LEU A 5 -8.83 22.38 16.11
N ASN A 6 -10.09 22.80 16.25
CA ASN A 6 -11.27 21.96 16.05
C ASN A 6 -11.94 22.38 14.75
N VAL A 7 -12.30 21.40 13.90
CA VAL A 7 -13.01 21.64 12.64
C VAL A 7 -14.32 20.86 12.69
N GLY A 8 -15.42 21.49 12.25
CA GLY A 8 -16.76 20.91 12.31
C GLY A 8 -17.02 19.86 11.23
N LEU A 9 -17.24 20.31 9.99
CA LEU A 9 -17.70 19.45 8.89
C LEU A 9 -16.59 19.09 7.87
N ALA A 10 -15.70 20.02 7.54
CA ALA A 10 -14.66 19.81 6.53
C ALA A 10 -13.44 20.72 6.75
N MET A 11 -12.25 20.18 6.51
CA MET A 11 -10.97 20.92 6.49
C MET A 11 -10.31 20.70 5.13
N ASN A 12 -9.99 21.77 4.40
CA ASN A 12 -9.18 21.72 3.19
C ASN A 12 -7.86 22.46 3.42
N THR A 13 -6.73 21.90 2.98
CA THR A 13 -5.41 22.53 3.08
C THR A 13 -4.72 22.48 1.73
N VAL A 14 -4.52 23.66 1.12
CA VAL A 14 -3.84 23.81 -0.16
C VAL A 14 -2.55 24.58 0.06
N VAL A 15 -1.42 24.03 -0.42
CA VAL A 15 -0.10 24.65 -0.29
C VAL A 15 0.50 24.76 -1.68
N GLY A 16 0.90 25.97 -2.09
CA GLY A 16 1.32 26.25 -3.47
C GLY A 16 2.74 25.80 -3.83
N MET A 17 3.59 25.44 -2.86
CA MET A 17 4.98 25.05 -3.13
C MET A 17 5.50 23.95 -2.21
N ASN A 18 5.57 24.19 -0.90
CA ASN A 18 6.10 23.20 0.05
C ASN A 18 5.38 23.30 1.41
N GLN A 19 4.97 22.14 1.94
CA GLN A 19 4.42 22.00 3.28
C GLN A 19 5.38 21.15 4.13
N SER A 20 6.05 21.77 5.10
CA SER A 20 6.92 21.07 6.05
C SER A 20 6.29 21.05 7.45
N ALA A 21 6.31 19.91 8.11
CA ALA A 21 5.84 19.74 9.48
C ALA A 21 6.92 19.08 10.34
N LYS A 22 7.38 19.77 11.38
CA LYS A 22 8.36 19.23 12.35
C LYS A 22 7.64 18.86 13.65
N ILE A 23 7.65 17.57 13.99
CA ILE A 23 7.04 17.04 15.20
C ILE A 23 8.13 16.65 16.18
N GLY A 24 8.17 17.30 17.35
CA GLY A 24 9.25 17.11 18.33
C GLY A 24 9.17 15.83 19.18
N LYS A 25 8.03 15.13 19.17
CA LYS A 25 7.83 13.86 19.91
C LYS A 25 7.06 12.84 19.07
N ASN A 26 5.73 12.90 19.06
CA ASN A 26 4.88 11.94 18.34
C ASN A 26 3.76 12.66 17.58
N LYS A 27 3.43 12.18 16.37
CA LYS A 27 2.26 12.60 15.58
C LYS A 27 1.29 11.42 15.52
N SER A 28 0.11 11.56 16.12
CA SER A 28 -0.97 10.57 16.01
C SER A 28 -2.07 11.14 15.11
N THR A 29 -2.54 10.35 14.15
CA THR A 29 -3.65 10.69 13.26
C THR A 29 -4.69 9.59 13.33
N THR A 30 -5.91 9.92 13.74
CA THR A 30 -7.05 9.01 13.74
C THR A 30 -8.01 9.47 12.65
N VAL A 31 -8.31 8.60 11.69
CA VAL A 31 -9.30 8.85 10.64
C VAL A 31 -10.53 7.98 10.85
N GLY A 32 -11.71 8.51 10.53
CA GLY A 32 -12.97 7.79 10.70
C GLY A 32 -13.22 6.73 9.63
N THR A 33 -12.84 7.01 8.38
CA THR A 33 -13.12 6.11 7.25
C THR A 33 -11.87 5.77 6.45
N GLN A 34 -11.23 6.76 5.81
CA GLN A 34 -10.11 6.53 4.90
C GLN A 34 -9.01 7.58 5.08
N TYR A 35 -7.74 7.17 4.95
CA TYR A 35 -6.59 8.06 4.84
C TYR A 35 -5.88 7.81 3.49
N SER A 36 -6.00 8.76 2.56
CA SER A 36 -5.36 8.67 1.24
C SER A 36 -4.18 9.64 1.13
N LEU A 37 -3.01 9.11 0.75
CA LEU A 37 -1.81 9.90 0.53
C LEU A 37 -1.33 9.72 -0.91
N LYS A 38 -1.67 10.66 -1.78
CA LYS A 38 -1.17 10.71 -3.15
C LYS A 38 0.05 11.63 -3.21
N VAL A 39 1.23 11.07 -3.47
CA VAL A 39 2.45 11.85 -3.74
C VAL A 39 2.65 12.01 -5.25
N GLY A 40 2.89 13.23 -5.70
CA GLY A 40 3.28 13.48 -7.10
C GLY A 40 4.74 13.12 -7.31
N GLY A 41 5.02 12.25 -8.28
CA GLY A 41 6.41 11.90 -8.64
C GLY A 41 7.17 13.15 -9.11
N SER A 42 8.32 13.42 -8.50
CA SER A 42 9.24 14.45 -8.99
C SER A 42 9.76 14.04 -10.37
N GLY A 43 9.47 14.86 -11.38
CA GLY A 43 9.93 14.64 -12.75
C GLY A 43 11.45 14.63 -12.86
N SER A 44 11.96 13.51 -13.37
CA SER A 44 13.03 13.37 -14.36
C SER A 44 14.07 14.51 -14.46
N SER A 45 15.21 14.29 -13.84
CA SER A 45 16.50 14.61 -14.46
C SER A 45 17.47 13.46 -14.19
N GLY A 46 17.54 12.51 -15.12
CA GLY A 46 18.63 11.54 -15.25
C GLY A 46 18.76 10.47 -14.14
N GLY A 47 18.30 9.25 -14.44
CA GLY A 47 18.95 8.04 -13.93
C GLY A 47 18.80 7.70 -12.44
N ALA A 48 17.56 7.58 -11.96
CA ALA A 48 17.13 6.62 -10.91
C ALA A 48 15.64 6.89 -10.67
N THR A 49 14.76 5.95 -10.99
CA THR A 49 13.33 6.08 -10.70
C THR A 49 13.12 6.13 -9.19
N PRO A 50 12.50 7.18 -8.61
CA PRO A 50 12.09 7.11 -7.22
C PRO A 50 10.94 6.10 -7.12
N GLN A 51 11.26 4.86 -6.77
CA GLN A 51 10.29 3.85 -6.38
C GLN A 51 9.70 4.27 -5.03
N VAL A 52 8.58 4.99 -5.05
CA VAL A 52 7.76 5.11 -3.85
C VAL A 52 6.87 3.87 -3.77
N MET A 53 7.06 3.03 -2.75
CA MET A 53 6.06 2.03 -2.39
C MET A 53 4.83 2.78 -1.89
N SER A 54 3.79 2.88 -2.71
CA SER A 54 2.50 3.44 -2.34
C SER A 54 1.86 2.55 -1.27
N PHE A 55 2.07 2.88 0.00
CA PHE A 55 1.47 2.22 1.17
C PHE A 55 0.02 2.66 1.43
N THR A 56 -0.66 3.24 0.43
CA THR A 56 -2.02 3.76 0.62
C THR A 56 -3.01 2.60 0.81
N GLY A 57 -3.29 2.26 2.07
CA GLY A 57 -4.32 1.32 2.50
C GLY A 57 -5.74 1.82 2.22
N ALA A 58 -6.07 1.97 0.93
CA ALA A 58 -7.44 2.14 0.45
C ALA A 58 -7.57 1.33 -0.86
N PRO A 59 -8.68 0.60 -1.09
CA PRO A 59 -8.95 0.07 -2.42
C PRO A 59 -9.03 1.27 -3.36
N VAL A 60 -8.27 1.23 -4.46
CA VAL A 60 -8.32 2.25 -5.52
C VAL A 60 -9.64 2.11 -6.30
N GLY A 61 -10.74 2.43 -5.63
CA GLY A 61 -12.07 2.63 -6.20
C GLY A 61 -12.20 4.08 -6.68
N GLY A 62 -11.35 4.46 -7.62
CA GLY A 62 -11.39 5.75 -8.29
C GLY A 62 -10.67 5.58 -9.61
N ALA A 63 -11.43 5.60 -10.71
CA ALA A 63 -10.97 5.32 -12.06
C ALA A 63 -9.60 5.97 -12.33
N SER A 64 -8.56 5.14 -12.33
CA SER A 64 -7.25 5.53 -12.84
C SER A 64 -7.34 5.46 -14.35
N GLU A 65 -7.74 6.57 -14.97
CA GLU A 65 -7.59 6.77 -16.41
C GLU A 65 -6.09 6.65 -16.77
N GLY A 66 -5.71 5.52 -17.37
CA GLY A 66 -4.44 5.33 -18.04
C GLY A 66 -3.33 4.68 -17.22
N GLY A 67 -3.39 3.36 -17.02
CA GLY A 67 -2.26 2.53 -16.58
C GLY A 67 -2.74 1.34 -15.74
N SER A 68 -2.37 0.13 -16.14
CA SER A 68 -2.73 -1.14 -15.47
C SER A 68 -2.42 -1.08 -13.96
N GLY A 69 -3.43 -0.81 -13.15
CA GLY A 69 -3.26 -0.44 -11.75
C GLY A 69 -2.66 -1.56 -10.93
N SER A 70 -1.48 -1.30 -10.36
CA SER A 70 -0.94 -2.08 -9.25
C SER A 70 -1.39 -1.45 -7.94
N SER A 71 -1.78 -2.24 -6.95
CA SER A 71 -2.22 -1.75 -5.63
C SER A 71 -1.69 -2.61 -4.50
N ILE A 72 -1.59 -2.00 -3.32
CA ILE A 72 -1.37 -2.68 -2.03
C ILE A 72 -2.56 -2.28 -1.14
N THR A 73 -3.36 -3.24 -0.73
CA THR A 73 -4.51 -3.04 0.16
C THR A 73 -4.21 -3.68 1.50
N MET A 74 -4.51 -2.99 2.59
CA MET A 74 -4.46 -3.53 3.94
C MET A 74 -5.80 -3.22 4.59
N ASP A 75 -6.43 -4.25 5.14
CA ASP A 75 -7.65 -4.14 5.94
C ASP A 75 -7.47 -4.89 7.27
N ALA A 76 -8.55 -5.07 8.04
CA ALA A 76 -8.49 -5.73 9.34
C ALA A 76 -8.13 -7.23 9.23
N ASP A 77 -8.45 -7.85 8.11
CA ASP A 77 -8.39 -9.28 7.88
C ASP A 77 -7.32 -9.68 6.86
N SER A 78 -6.82 -8.74 6.04
CA SER A 78 -5.92 -9.05 4.95
C SER A 78 -4.90 -7.97 4.58
N ILE A 79 -3.81 -8.43 3.98
CA ILE A 79 -2.86 -7.61 3.23
C ILE A 79 -2.79 -8.20 1.82
N THR A 80 -3.15 -7.42 0.81
CA THR A 80 -3.22 -7.83 -0.59
C THR A 80 -2.31 -6.99 -1.47
N LEU A 81 -1.51 -7.63 -2.32
CA LEU A 81 -0.73 -6.99 -3.37
C LEU A 81 -1.33 -7.41 -4.71
N THR A 82 -1.78 -6.46 -5.52
CA THR A 82 -2.38 -6.72 -6.84
C THR A 82 -1.60 -6.01 -7.93
N VAL A 83 -1.34 -6.71 -9.03
CA VAL A 83 -0.73 -6.17 -10.25
C VAL A 83 -1.46 -6.75 -11.45
N GLY A 84 -2.36 -5.98 -12.07
CA GLY A 84 -3.19 -6.49 -13.15
C GLY A 84 -4.06 -7.65 -12.67
N GLN A 85 -3.78 -8.88 -13.15
CA GLN A 85 -4.49 -10.10 -12.75
C GLN A 85 -3.76 -10.91 -11.66
N SER A 86 -2.50 -10.58 -11.35
CA SER A 86 -1.74 -11.29 -10.33
C SER A 86 -2.02 -10.73 -8.95
N THR A 87 -2.16 -11.60 -7.95
CA THR A 87 -2.38 -11.21 -6.57
C THR A 87 -1.56 -12.03 -5.58
N ILE A 88 -1.13 -11.41 -4.49
CA ILE A 88 -0.60 -12.10 -3.30
C ILE A 88 -1.40 -11.60 -2.11
N THR A 89 -1.99 -12.50 -1.34
CA THR A 89 -2.84 -12.15 -0.20
C THR A 89 -2.37 -12.87 1.06
N LEU A 90 -2.21 -12.14 2.15
CA LEU A 90 -1.98 -12.66 3.49
C LEU A 90 -3.24 -12.38 4.31
N LYS A 91 -3.79 -13.39 4.97
CA LYS A 91 -5.00 -13.26 5.79
C LYS A 91 -4.71 -13.39 7.28
N SER A 92 -5.59 -12.85 8.11
CA SER A 92 -5.53 -12.93 9.57
C SER A 92 -5.66 -14.36 10.11
N ASP A 93 -6.27 -15.26 9.33
CA ASP A 93 -6.37 -16.70 9.63
C ASP A 93 -5.07 -17.50 9.35
N GLY A 94 -4.02 -16.82 8.86
CA GLY A 94 -2.73 -17.44 8.53
C GLY A 94 -2.65 -17.99 7.10
N THR A 95 -3.72 -17.93 6.32
CA THR A 95 -3.71 -18.32 4.90
C THR A 95 -2.89 -17.32 4.08
N ILE A 96 -2.01 -17.85 3.24
CA ILE A 96 -1.28 -17.07 2.24
C ILE A 96 -1.69 -17.60 0.85
N THR A 97 -2.13 -16.73 -0.04
CA THR A 97 -2.41 -17.07 -1.44
C THR A 97 -1.49 -16.31 -2.38
N ALA A 98 -1.06 -16.99 -3.43
CA ALA A 98 -0.34 -16.39 -4.54
C ALA A 98 -1.03 -16.86 -5.82
N ASP A 99 -1.67 -15.93 -6.51
CA ASP A 99 -2.49 -16.19 -7.68
C ASP A 99 -1.90 -15.44 -8.87
N GLY A 100 -1.67 -16.15 -9.97
CA GLY A 100 -1.13 -15.57 -11.20
C GLY A 100 -1.06 -16.62 -12.30
N ASN A 101 -0.81 -16.18 -13.53
CA ASN A 101 -0.71 -17.08 -14.68
C ASN A 101 0.44 -18.10 -14.55
N THR A 102 1.55 -17.70 -13.93
CA THR A 102 2.69 -18.59 -13.70
C THR A 102 3.37 -18.20 -12.40
N ILE A 103 3.62 -19.18 -11.54
CA ILE A 103 4.39 -19.03 -10.30
C ILE A 103 5.69 -19.80 -10.48
N LYS A 104 6.83 -19.13 -10.35
CA LYS A 104 8.16 -19.75 -10.45
C LYS A 104 8.84 -19.67 -9.10
N LEU A 105 9.23 -20.82 -8.57
CA LEU A 105 10.04 -20.93 -7.37
C LEU A 105 11.41 -21.49 -7.77
N THR A 106 12.47 -20.71 -7.56
CA THR A 106 13.84 -21.09 -7.90
C THR A 106 14.70 -20.94 -6.66
N ALA A 107 15.36 -22.02 -6.25
CA ALA A 107 16.35 -22.05 -5.19
C ALA A 107 17.65 -22.65 -5.71
N ALA A 108 18.79 -22.17 -5.21
CA ALA A 108 20.10 -22.72 -5.53
C ALA A 108 20.41 -23.99 -4.72
N ASP A 109 20.01 -24.00 -3.45
CA ASP A 109 20.30 -25.09 -2.52
C ASP A 109 19.03 -25.92 -2.21
N GLU A 110 18.00 -25.33 -1.59
CA GLU A 110 16.83 -26.09 -1.15
C GLU A 110 15.52 -25.26 -1.14
N VAL A 111 14.40 -25.93 -1.45
CA VAL A 111 13.04 -25.49 -1.12
C VAL A 111 12.44 -26.54 -0.19
N VAL A 112 11.97 -26.12 0.99
CA VAL A 112 11.31 -26.99 1.96
C VAL A 112 9.83 -26.64 2.07
N THR A 113 8.97 -27.64 1.93
CA THR A 113 7.54 -27.56 2.23
C THR A 113 7.21 -28.55 3.35
N ASN A 114 6.57 -28.07 4.42
CA ASN A 114 6.16 -28.90 5.54
C ASN A 114 4.69 -28.63 5.85
N ALA A 115 3.85 -29.62 5.59
CA ALA A 115 2.40 -29.54 5.78
C ALA A 115 1.85 -30.92 6.16
N GLY A 116 0.68 -30.94 6.83
CA GLY A 116 -0.02 -32.20 7.09
C GLY A 116 -0.41 -32.92 5.79
N ASN A 117 -0.76 -32.16 4.75
CA ASN A 117 -1.11 -32.67 3.43
C ASN A 117 -0.56 -31.72 2.36
N ILE A 118 -0.04 -32.28 1.26
CA ILE A 118 0.34 -31.56 0.04
C ILE A 118 -0.46 -32.18 -1.10
N HIS A 119 -1.14 -31.35 -1.88
CA HIS A 119 -1.93 -31.78 -3.03
C HIS A 119 -1.44 -31.05 -4.29
N GLU A 120 -0.76 -31.81 -5.15
CA GLU A 120 -0.30 -31.39 -6.47
C GLU A 120 -1.00 -32.30 -7.49
N ASN A 121 -1.56 -31.72 -8.54
CA ASN A 121 -2.28 -32.45 -9.58
C ASN A 121 -1.54 -32.37 -10.92
#